data_AF-A0A6V7JNG9-F1
#
_entry.id   AF-A0A6V7JNG9-F1
#
_cell.length_a   1.000
_cell.length_b   1.000
_cell.length_c   1.000
_cell.angle_alpha   90.00
_cell.angle_beta   90.00
_cell.angle_gamma   90.00
#
_symmetry.space_group_name_H-M   'P 1'
#
loop_
_entity.id
_entity.type
_entity.pdbx_description
1 polymer ?
#
loop_
_entity_poly.entity_id
_entity_poly.type
_entity_poly.pdbx_seq_one_letter_code
_entity_poly.pdbx_strand_id
1 'polypeptide(L)'
;MATYAKRKRVQREVLQDFSLPTGNQYIVKIVAARGNNLHEVIDQHGETYLVSMPIKFRKNIWVKWDMYVVVEPIPEGKKVRAEITKILTE
;
A
#
# COMPACT_ATOMS: atom_id res chain seq x y z
N MET A 1 8.77 25.38 -7.49
CA MET A 1 9.92 24.46 -7.36
C MET A 1 9.81 23.43 -6.20
N ALA A 2 8.91 23.57 -5.23
CA ALA A 2 8.86 22.67 -4.06
C ALA A 2 8.24 21.26 -4.30
N THR A 3 7.33 21.12 -5.27
CA THR A 3 6.58 19.86 -5.51
C THR A 3 7.44 18.73 -6.08
N TYR A 4 8.40 19.05 -6.94
CA TYR A 4 9.28 18.07 -7.57
C TYR A 4 10.25 17.42 -6.57
N ALA A 5 10.88 18.23 -5.71
CA ALA A 5 11.77 17.74 -4.65
C ALA A 5 11.03 16.78 -3.69
N LYS A 6 9.78 17.11 -3.33
CA LYS A 6 8.93 16.27 -2.49
C LYS A 6 8.60 14.93 -3.14
N ARG A 7 8.22 14.93 -4.42
CA ARG A 7 7.96 13.69 -5.20
C ARG A 7 9.19 12.80 -5.28
N LYS A 8 10.36 13.37 -5.63
CA LYS A 8 11.63 12.65 -5.72
C LYS A 8 12.03 12.00 -4.39
N ARG A 9 11.80 12.70 -3.27
CA ARG A 9 12.07 12.17 -1.93
C ARG A 9 11.18 10.98 -1.59
N VAL A 10 9.87 11.11 -1.81
CA VAL A 10 8.90 10.02 -1.54
C VAL A 10 9.21 8.79 -2.40
N GLN A 11 9.54 8.97 -3.68
CA GLN A 11 9.92 7.86 -4.56
C GLN A 11 11.18 7.15 -4.05
N ARG A 12 12.19 7.91 -3.61
CA ARG A 12 13.43 7.33 -3.05
C ARG A 12 13.17 6.55 -1.77
N GLU A 13 12.34 7.07 -0.86
CA GLU A 13 12.01 6.39 0.41
C GLU A 13 11.26 5.07 0.16
N VAL A 14 10.34 5.02 -0.80
CA VAL A 14 9.63 3.76 -1.14
C VAL A 14 10.55 2.73 -1.79
N LEU A 15 11.44 3.16 -2.67
CA LEU A 15 12.35 2.26 -3.41
C LEU A 15 13.53 1.75 -2.57
N GLN A 16 13.85 2.38 -1.44
CA GLN A 16 15.04 2.06 -0.64
C GLN A 16 14.76 1.45 0.73
N ASP A 17 13.50 1.31 1.14
CA ASP A 17 13.14 0.82 2.46
C ASP A 17 12.69 -0.66 2.43
N PHE A 18 13.66 -1.56 2.36
CA PHE A 18 13.49 -3.01 2.48
C PHE A 18 13.46 -3.48 3.95
N SER A 19 13.14 -2.60 4.90
CA SER A 19 13.04 -3.01 6.30
C SER A 19 11.96 -4.06 6.48
N LEU A 20 12.27 -5.10 7.27
CA LEU A 20 11.37 -6.22 7.53
C LEU A 20 10.03 -5.73 8.09
N PRO A 21 8.90 -6.35 7.72
CA PRO A 21 7.60 -6.00 8.27
C PRO A 21 7.61 -6.15 9.79
N THR A 22 7.22 -5.09 10.50
CA THR A 22 7.07 -5.09 11.96
C THR A 22 5.87 -5.97 12.34
N GLY A 23 5.82 -6.55 13.54
CA GLY A 23 5.00 -7.74 13.88
C GLY A 23 3.51 -7.78 13.51
N ASN A 24 2.83 -6.64 13.30
CA ASN A 24 1.43 -6.63 12.86
C ASN A 24 1.25 -6.44 11.34
N GLN A 25 2.34 -6.34 10.58
CA GLN A 25 2.31 -6.13 9.14
C GLN A 25 2.35 -7.46 8.40
N TYR A 26 1.62 -7.55 7.29
CA TYR A 26 1.62 -8.72 6.44
C TYR A 26 1.55 -8.33 4.97
N ILE A 27 1.86 -9.28 4.10
CA ILE A 27 2.00 -9.07 2.66
C ILE A 27 0.71 -9.50 1.98
N VAL A 28 0.19 -8.64 1.11
CA VAL A 28 -1.00 -8.91 0.31
C VAL A 28 -0.74 -8.58 -1.15
N LYS A 29 -1.56 -9.15 -2.02
CA LYS A 29 -1.48 -8.91 -3.46
C LYS A 29 -2.64 -8.05 -3.93
N ILE A 30 -2.36 -7.05 -4.77
CA ILE A 30 -3.39 -6.18 -5.32
C ILE A 30 -4.11 -6.89 -6.47
N VAL A 31 -5.44 -6.94 -6.35
CA VAL A 31 -6.33 -7.48 -7.38
C VAL A 31 -6.81 -6.37 -8.30
N ALA A 32 -7.38 -5.30 -7.72
CA ALA A 32 -7.95 -4.20 -8.48
C ALA A 32 -7.96 -2.89 -7.69
N ALA A 33 -7.95 -1.76 -8.38
CA ALA A 33 -8.22 -0.46 -7.77
C ALA A 33 -9.74 -0.20 -7.74
N ARG A 34 -10.30 0.10 -6.56
CA ARG A 34 -11.75 0.33 -6.37
C ARG A 34 -12.15 1.81 -6.33
N GLY A 35 -11.19 2.70 -6.57
CA GLY A 35 -11.41 4.15 -6.54
C GLY A 35 -11.33 4.74 -5.13
N ASN A 36 -11.39 6.07 -5.01
CA ASN A 36 -11.25 6.79 -3.73
C ASN A 36 -9.99 6.42 -2.90
N ASN A 37 -8.88 6.09 -3.57
CA ASN A 37 -7.64 5.58 -2.96
C ASN A 37 -7.81 4.24 -2.21
N LEU A 38 -8.86 3.48 -2.52
CA LEU A 38 -9.09 2.13 -2.05
C LEU A 38 -8.60 1.12 -3.08
N HIS A 39 -7.96 0.07 -2.59
CA HIS A 39 -7.47 -1.03 -3.39
C HIS A 39 -8.06 -2.32 -2.84
N GLU A 40 -8.48 -3.20 -3.73
CA GLU A 40 -8.87 -4.54 -3.40
C GLU A 40 -7.63 -5.42 -3.42
N VAL A 41 -7.43 -6.15 -2.33
CA VAL A 41 -6.30 -7.04 -2.15
C VAL A 41 -6.78 -8.44 -1.85
N ILE A 42 -5.92 -9.41 -2.12
CA ILE A 42 -6.07 -10.80 -1.71
C ILE A 42 -4.95 -11.15 -0.73
N ASP A 43 -5.32 -11.74 0.40
CA ASP A 43 -4.40 -12.22 1.42
C ASP A 43 -3.91 -13.65 1.11
N GLN A 44 -2.90 -14.12 1.85
CA GLN A 44 -2.38 -15.49 1.77
C GLN A 44 -3.44 -16.58 1.98
N HIS A 45 -4.53 -16.25 2.67
CA HIS A 45 -5.66 -17.15 2.91
C HIS A 45 -6.70 -17.15 1.78
N GLY A 46 -6.52 -16.32 0.73
CA GLY A 46 -7.46 -16.17 -0.37
C GLY A 46 -8.64 -15.23 -0.07
N GLU A 47 -8.68 -14.58 1.08
CA GLU A 47 -9.71 -13.58 1.40
C GLU A 47 -9.44 -12.26 0.69
N THR A 48 -10.50 -11.67 0.13
CA THR A 48 -10.45 -10.35 -0.51
C THR A 48 -11.08 -9.27 0.35
N TYR A 49 -10.38 -8.14 0.50
CA TYR A 49 -10.91 -6.97 1.23
C TYR A 49 -10.30 -5.68 0.70
N LEU A 50 -10.82 -4.56 1.21
CA LEU A 50 -10.35 -3.24 0.82
C LEU A 50 -9.26 -2.73 1.76
N VAL A 51 -8.26 -2.12 1.16
CA VAL A 51 -7.19 -1.43 1.86
C VAL A 51 -7.10 0.02 1.40
N SER A 52 -6.75 0.90 2.33
CA SER A 52 -6.55 2.32 2.07
C SER A 52 -5.10 2.60 1.68
N MET A 53 -4.92 3.54 0.74
CA MET A 53 -3.61 4.11 0.44
C MET A 53 -3.30 5.28 1.38
N PRO A 54 -2.14 5.30 2.06
CA PRO A 54 -1.71 6.44 2.86
C PRO A 54 -1.54 7.71 2.04
N ILE A 55 -1.75 8.84 2.70
CA ILE A 55 -1.67 10.18 2.10
C ILE A 55 -0.30 10.44 1.45
N LYS A 56 0.80 9.92 2.01
CA LYS A 56 2.15 10.06 1.46
C LYS A 56 2.29 9.53 0.03
N PHE A 57 1.54 8.48 -0.32
CA PHE A 57 1.64 7.82 -1.62
C PHE A 57 0.60 8.31 -2.62
N ARG A 58 -0.51 8.90 -2.15
CA ARG A 58 -1.55 9.45 -3.02
C ARG A 58 -0.94 10.46 -4.00
N LYS A 59 -1.24 10.32 -5.29
CA LYS A 59 -0.76 11.16 -6.41
C LYS A 59 0.76 11.08 -6.70
N ASN A 60 1.51 10.31 -5.93
CA ASN A 60 2.96 10.15 -6.10
C ASN A 60 3.33 8.78 -6.66
N ILE A 61 2.52 7.76 -6.36
CA ILE A 61 2.77 6.37 -6.75
C ILE A 61 1.49 5.78 -7.33
N TRP A 62 1.61 5.07 -8.45
CA TRP A 62 0.57 4.24 -9.03
C TRP A 62 0.90 2.78 -8.77
N VAL A 63 -0.08 2.04 -8.24
CA VAL A 63 0.03 0.61 -8.04
C VAL A 63 -0.85 -0.10 -9.05
N LYS A 64 -0.29 -1.12 -9.71
CA LYS A 64 -0.98 -1.93 -10.71
C LYS A 64 -1.54 -3.21 -10.08
N TRP A 65 -2.40 -3.90 -10.82
CA TRP A 65 -2.79 -5.27 -10.49
C TRP A 65 -1.55 -6.17 -10.44
N ASP A 66 -1.65 -7.27 -9.71
CA ASP A 66 -0.60 -8.29 -9.59
C ASP A 66 0.67 -7.83 -8.82
N MET A 67 0.63 -6.66 -8.19
CA MET A 67 1.71 -6.17 -7.33
C MET A 67 1.51 -6.59 -5.87
N TYR A 68 2.61 -6.76 -5.15
CA TYR A 68 2.60 -7.05 -3.72
C TYR A 68 2.80 -5.78 -2.89
N VAL A 69 2.09 -5.68 -1.77
CA VAL A 69 2.19 -4.57 -0.83
C VAL A 69 2.19 -5.08 0.60
N VAL A 70 2.87 -4.36 1.47
CA VAL A 70 2.81 -4.58 2.92
C VAL A 70 1.67 -3.74 3.46
N VAL A 71 0.79 -4.35 4.23
CA VAL A 71 -0.33 -3.66 4.86
C VAL A 71 -0.29 -3.82 6.37
N GLU A 72 -0.89 -2.87 7.06
CA GLU A 72 -1.10 -2.86 8.50
C GLU A 72 -2.60 -2.92 8.80
N PRO A 73 -3.06 -3.91 9.57
CA PRO A 73 -4.48 -4.11 9.85
C PRO A 73 -5.02 -2.98 10.72
N ILE A 74 -6.28 -2.60 10.46
CA ILE A 74 -7.05 -1.63 11.24
C ILE A 74 -8.14 -2.42 11.97
N PRO A 75 -8.00 -2.65 13.30
CA PRO A 75 -8.97 -3.44 14.07
C PRO A 75 -10.40 -2.89 14.00
N GLU A 76 -10.56 -1.57 13.91
CA GLU A 76 -11.85 -0.87 13.88
C GLU A 76 -12.49 -0.87 12.47
N GLY A 77 -11.80 -1.39 11.47
CA GLY A 77 -12.18 -1.34 10.07
C GLY A 77 -13.26 -2.34 9.67
N LYS A 78 -14.50 -1.89 9.41
CA LYS A 78 -15.57 -2.76 8.89
C LYS A 78 -15.34 -3.18 7.42
N LYS A 79 -15.28 -2.19 6.52
CA LYS A 79 -15.19 -2.40 5.07
C LYS A 79 -13.77 -2.24 4.54
N VAL A 80 -13.01 -1.30 5.10
CA VAL A 80 -11.59 -1.14 4.87
C VAL A 80 -10.88 -1.76 6.06
N ARG A 81 -10.11 -2.83 5.83
CA ARG A 81 -9.55 -3.65 6.91
C ARG A 81 -8.07 -3.36 7.19
N ALA A 82 -7.37 -2.71 6.28
CA ALA A 82 -5.95 -2.41 6.42
C ALA A 82 -5.52 -1.15 5.66
N GLU A 83 -4.33 -0.65 5.97
CA GLU A 83 -3.67 0.46 5.27
C GLU A 83 -2.34 0.00 4.65
N ILE A 84 -2.01 0.47 3.45
CA ILE A 84 -0.78 0.10 2.73
C ILE A 84 0.43 0.83 3.32
N THR A 85 1.36 0.14 3.97
CA THR A 85 2.54 0.79 4.56
C THR A 85 3.69 0.91 3.55
N LYS A 86 3.91 -0.14 2.75
CA LYS A 86 5.01 -0.25 1.77
C LYS A 86 4.54 -0.94 0.50
N ILE A 87 5.20 -0.65 -0.61
CA ILE A 87 4.95 -1.28 -1.91
C ILE A 87 6.18 -2.12 -2.23
N LEU A 88 5.98 -3.41 -2.50
CA LEU A 88 7.05 -4.33 -2.86
C LEU A 88 7.16 -4.30 -4.38
N THR A 89 8.18 -3.60 -4.87
CA THR A 89 8.58 -3.63 -6.28
C THR A 89 9.86 -4.46 -6.39
N GLU A 90 9.99 -5.26 -7.44
CA GLU A 90 11.27 -5.90 -7.81
C GLU A 90 12.37 -4.86 -8.08
#